data_AF-A0A9D6SHD7-F1
#
_entry.id   AF-A0A9D6SHD7-F1
#
_cell.length_a   1.000
_cell.length_b   1.000
_cell.length_c   1.000
_cell.angle_alpha   90.00
_cell.angle_beta   90.00
_cell.angle_gamma   90.00
#
_symmetry.space_group_name_H-M   'P 1'
#
loop_
_entity.id
_entity.type
_entity.pdbx_description
1 polymer ?
#
loop_
_entity_poly.entity_id
_entity_poly.type
_entity_poly.pdbx_seq_one_letter_code
_entity_poly.pdbx_strand_id
1 'polypeptide(L)'
;ASRGRHRPDGYDFCSLTHCQFFRPPLAQDANVALADAVNRTAGLVLKVQGKLIDAYYSAHCGGRTASAASVWPDRAAPYLTSVLDPYCARDGQRAWQQAISWTNITRVMNEDVVPILQGPIHDLFVEQKDDSGRVRTLRVVTSTSQRIDANAFRYAINRRLGWNTLKSNLYKIYHGEGGLIFRGRGLGHGVGLCQAGADHMGQIGIGFEAILAHYFPGTSLESADGGERRRVLSSAHFEFHFPAAEEPLVERSLEYLESERTKLGTRSRLLPPRVSVRTHFSTGEFIRATGQPGWVSGSNDGRSIDLQPLSVLESRGILRTTLRHELLHLVIHRLRACAVPGWYEEGMILYLTGQKVSPPPVIPTEASTPTARAKMETSYALALERVAELARRRGEEALWQVLEHPTSEDLDWLKAQR
;
A
#
# COMPACT_ATOMS: atom_id res chain seq x y z
N ALA A 1 4.75 -9.04 -7.60
CA ALA A 1 5.02 -10.20 -6.72
C ALA A 1 3.80 -11.06 -6.38
N SER A 2 2.68 -10.53 -5.84
CA SER A 2 1.60 -11.42 -5.32
C SER A 2 0.24 -11.34 -6.02
N ARG A 3 0.07 -10.47 -7.03
CA ARG A 3 -1.24 -10.30 -7.69
C ARG A 3 -1.77 -11.64 -8.23
N GLY A 4 -2.96 -12.03 -7.78
CA GLY A 4 -3.62 -13.29 -8.11
C GLY A 4 -3.15 -14.53 -7.34
N ARG A 5 -2.18 -14.42 -6.42
CA ARG A 5 -1.64 -15.59 -5.67
C ARG A 5 -2.68 -16.25 -4.77
N HIS A 6 -3.59 -15.45 -4.21
CA HIS A 6 -4.69 -15.90 -3.35
C HIS A 6 -6.05 -15.68 -4.03
N ARG A 7 -6.08 -15.73 -5.37
CA ARG A 7 -7.33 -15.59 -6.15
C ARG A 7 -8.45 -16.54 -5.69
N PRO A 8 -8.19 -17.81 -5.32
CA PRO A 8 -9.22 -18.68 -4.76
C PRO A 8 -9.81 -18.17 -3.44
N ASP A 9 -9.02 -17.42 -2.68
CA ASP A 9 -9.39 -16.90 -1.36
C ASP A 9 -9.92 -15.45 -1.42
N GLY A 10 -9.98 -14.84 -2.61
CA GLY A 10 -10.53 -13.50 -2.83
C GLY A 10 -9.60 -12.32 -2.52
N TYR A 11 -8.30 -12.56 -2.30
CA TYR A 11 -7.31 -11.49 -2.05
C TYR A 11 -6.02 -11.69 -2.87
N ASP A 12 -5.19 -10.66 -2.95
CA ASP A 12 -3.91 -10.73 -3.69
C ASP A 12 -2.72 -11.10 -2.79
N PHE A 13 -2.73 -10.71 -1.51
CA PHE A 13 -1.63 -11.00 -0.58
C PHE A 13 -2.14 -11.26 0.84
N CYS A 14 -1.44 -12.12 1.58
CA CYS A 14 -1.68 -12.31 3.01
C CYS A 14 -0.69 -11.50 3.87
N SER A 15 -1.06 -11.22 5.12
CA SER A 15 -0.27 -10.48 6.11
C SER A 15 0.87 -11.28 6.76
N LEU A 16 1.02 -12.55 6.37
CA LEU A 16 2.03 -13.45 6.91
C LEU A 16 3.32 -13.38 6.08
N THR A 17 4.39 -13.94 6.64
CA THR A 17 5.70 -14.10 5.97
C THR A 17 5.62 -14.92 4.67
N HIS A 18 4.48 -15.55 4.38
CA HIS A 18 4.17 -16.20 3.11
C HIS A 18 4.08 -15.23 1.92
N CYS A 19 3.59 -14.00 2.14
CA CYS A 19 3.52 -12.96 1.09
C CYS A 19 4.32 -11.73 1.48
N GLN A 20 3.88 -11.05 2.53
CA GLN A 20 4.52 -9.87 3.08
C GLN A 20 4.11 -9.82 4.55
N PHE A 21 5.06 -9.62 5.46
CA PHE A 21 4.69 -9.33 6.83
C PHE A 21 4.04 -7.94 6.87
N PHE A 22 2.72 -7.92 7.03
CA PHE A 22 1.92 -6.70 7.07
C PHE A 22 1.10 -6.70 8.36
N ARG A 23 1.25 -5.64 9.16
CA ARG A 23 0.36 -5.38 10.30
C ARG A 23 -0.40 -4.10 10.02
N PRO A 24 -1.74 -4.08 10.14
CA PRO A 24 -2.48 -2.83 10.07
C PRO A 24 -1.97 -1.91 11.20
N PRO A 25 -1.66 -0.64 10.90
CA PRO A 25 -1.21 0.29 11.93
C PRO A 25 -2.30 0.47 13.00
N LEU A 26 -1.94 0.38 14.28
CA LEU A 26 -2.83 0.83 15.36
C LEU A 26 -2.77 2.36 15.42
N ALA A 27 -3.84 3.02 15.87
CA ALA A 27 -3.92 4.50 15.92
C ALA A 27 -2.80 5.17 16.73
N GLN A 28 -2.10 4.40 17.58
CA GLN A 28 -0.99 4.85 18.43
C GLN A 28 0.38 4.69 17.75
N ASP A 29 0.44 4.01 16.59
CA ASP A 29 1.68 3.66 15.86
C ASP A 29 1.97 4.63 14.69
N ALA A 30 1.32 5.80 14.64
CA ALA A 30 1.48 6.77 13.55
C ALA A 30 2.90 7.36 13.53
N ASN A 31 3.81 6.69 12.84
CA ASN A 31 5.17 7.15 12.63
C ASN A 31 5.23 8.07 11.41
N VAL A 32 5.30 9.38 11.66
CA VAL A 32 5.35 10.43 10.62
C VAL A 32 6.50 10.21 9.64
N ALA A 33 7.65 9.72 10.09
CA ALA A 33 8.80 9.46 9.21
C ALA A 33 8.55 8.29 8.24
N LEU A 34 7.80 7.26 8.67
CA LEU A 34 7.39 6.17 7.79
C LEU A 34 6.36 6.64 6.77
N ALA A 35 5.37 7.42 7.19
CA ALA A 35 4.36 7.99 6.29
C ALA A 35 5.02 8.89 5.22
N ASP A 36 5.96 9.74 5.64
CA ASP A 36 6.72 10.59 4.74
C ASP A 36 7.61 9.80 3.77
N ALA A 37 8.29 8.74 4.22
CA ALA A 37 9.06 7.85 3.34
C ALA A 37 8.17 7.16 2.28
N VAL A 38 6.98 6.69 2.68
CA VAL A 38 5.98 6.12 1.76
C VAL A 38 5.50 7.17 0.76
N ASN A 39 5.17 8.38 1.23
CA ASN A 39 4.71 9.46 0.36
C ASN A 39 5.78 9.90 -0.65
N ARG A 40 7.04 10.04 -0.22
CA ARG A 40 8.17 10.40 -1.11
C ARG A 40 8.47 9.35 -2.17
N THR A 41 8.10 8.10 -1.93
CA THR A 41 8.29 6.98 -2.86
C THR A 41 6.98 6.54 -3.51
N ALA A 42 5.91 7.31 -3.37
CA ALA A 42 4.59 6.94 -3.85
C ALA A 42 4.60 6.71 -5.36
N GLY A 43 4.10 5.55 -5.78
CA GLY A 43 4.02 5.16 -7.19
C GLY A 43 5.33 4.70 -7.80
N LEU A 44 6.45 4.71 -7.07
CA LEU A 44 7.72 4.17 -7.57
C LEU A 44 7.73 2.64 -7.50
N VAL A 45 8.17 2.01 -8.58
CA VAL A 45 8.30 0.56 -8.72
C VAL A 45 9.61 0.21 -9.39
N LEU A 46 10.13 -0.97 -9.08
CA LEU A 46 11.29 -1.53 -9.79
C LEU A 46 10.82 -2.39 -10.95
N LYS A 47 11.43 -2.17 -12.13
CA LYS A 47 11.15 -2.92 -13.35
C LYS A 47 12.43 -3.46 -13.99
N VAL A 48 12.26 -4.52 -14.77
CA VAL A 48 13.24 -5.03 -15.74
C VAL A 48 12.51 -5.27 -17.05
N GLN A 49 13.00 -4.70 -18.14
CA GLN A 49 12.39 -4.83 -19.47
C GLN A 49 10.88 -4.49 -19.45
N GLY A 50 10.51 -3.41 -18.74
CA GLY A 50 9.13 -2.95 -18.59
C GLY A 50 8.24 -3.79 -17.66
N LYS A 51 8.74 -4.91 -17.12
CA LYS A 51 7.98 -5.80 -16.20
C LYS A 51 8.37 -5.53 -14.75
N LEU A 52 7.38 -5.55 -13.85
CA LEU A 52 7.62 -5.47 -12.42
C LEU A 52 8.52 -6.63 -11.95
N ILE A 53 9.45 -6.32 -11.06
CA ILE A 53 10.29 -7.34 -10.44
C ILE A 53 9.60 -8.02 -9.25
N ASP A 54 10.11 -9.18 -8.87
CA ASP A 54 9.92 -9.74 -7.54
C ASP A 54 10.98 -9.18 -6.59
N ALA A 55 10.61 -8.19 -5.78
CA ALA A 55 11.51 -7.49 -4.85
C ALA A 55 11.63 -8.22 -3.51
N TYR A 56 12.24 -9.41 -3.51
CA TYR A 56 12.50 -10.16 -2.27
C TYR A 56 13.44 -9.41 -1.34
N TYR A 57 13.28 -9.61 -0.03
CA TYR A 57 14.16 -9.02 0.98
C TYR A 57 14.32 -9.95 2.19
N SER A 58 15.40 -9.79 2.94
CA SER A 58 15.70 -10.55 4.15
C SER A 58 16.30 -9.64 5.22
N ALA A 59 16.14 -10.03 6.48
CA ALA A 59 16.60 -9.23 7.61
C ALA A 59 18.12 -9.02 7.61
N HIS A 60 18.90 -10.05 7.23
CA HIS A 60 20.36 -9.95 7.16
C HIS A 60 20.98 -11.00 6.23
N CYS A 61 21.69 -10.59 5.18
CA CYS A 61 22.24 -11.51 4.19
C CYS A 61 23.52 -12.23 4.66
N GLY A 62 24.27 -11.67 5.62
CA GLY A 62 25.45 -12.30 6.20
C GLY A 62 26.76 -12.02 5.47
N GLY A 63 26.80 -10.90 4.74
CA GLY A 63 27.96 -10.39 3.99
C GLY A 63 27.82 -10.49 2.47
N ARG A 64 26.86 -11.29 1.98
CA ARG A 64 26.57 -11.48 0.55
C ARG A 64 25.14 -12.00 0.39
N THR A 65 24.41 -11.47 -0.58
CA THR A 65 23.06 -11.95 -0.91
C THR A 65 23.13 -13.29 -1.63
N ALA A 66 22.07 -14.08 -1.62
CA ALA A 66 21.98 -15.34 -2.37
C ALA A 66 21.32 -15.10 -3.73
N SER A 67 21.73 -15.87 -4.74
CA SER A 67 20.99 -15.92 -6.01
C SER A 67 19.65 -16.61 -5.80
N ALA A 68 18.57 -16.08 -6.38
CA ALA A 68 17.28 -16.75 -6.38
C ALA A 68 17.38 -18.15 -6.98
N ALA A 69 18.17 -18.35 -8.04
CA ALA A 69 18.33 -19.66 -8.68
C ALA A 69 18.90 -20.73 -7.73
N SER A 70 19.69 -20.33 -6.74
CA SER A 70 20.29 -21.24 -5.75
C SER A 70 19.33 -21.59 -4.60
N VAL A 71 18.39 -20.70 -4.28
CA VAL A 71 17.45 -20.86 -3.16
C VAL A 71 16.10 -21.41 -3.65
N TRP A 72 15.62 -20.90 -4.77
CA TRP A 72 14.35 -21.19 -5.44
C TRP A 72 14.55 -21.19 -6.97
N PRO A 73 14.90 -22.36 -7.56
CA PRO A 73 15.20 -22.44 -8.99
C PRO A 73 14.09 -21.91 -9.92
N ASP A 74 12.82 -22.05 -9.52
CA ASP A 74 11.64 -21.54 -10.22
C ASP A 74 11.50 -20.01 -10.19
N ARG A 75 12.30 -19.33 -9.36
CA ARG A 75 12.30 -17.86 -9.17
C ARG A 75 13.58 -17.21 -9.69
N ALA A 76 14.39 -17.93 -10.46
CA ALA A 76 15.60 -17.39 -11.06
C ALA A 76 15.28 -16.14 -11.90
N ALA A 77 16.02 -15.06 -11.64
CA ALA A 77 15.90 -13.81 -12.39
C ALA A 77 17.26 -13.10 -12.44
N PRO A 78 17.58 -12.38 -13.53
CA PRO A 78 18.88 -11.73 -13.70
C PRO A 78 19.17 -10.66 -12.63
N TYR A 79 18.12 -10.01 -12.12
CA TYR A 79 18.20 -9.01 -11.04
C TYR A 79 18.21 -9.62 -9.62
N LEU A 80 17.99 -10.93 -9.48
CA LEU A 80 18.08 -11.66 -8.20
C LEU A 80 19.36 -12.49 -8.15
N THR A 81 20.48 -11.84 -8.45
CA THR A 81 21.81 -12.45 -8.38
C THR A 81 22.45 -12.19 -7.02
N SER A 82 23.58 -12.86 -6.79
CA SER A 82 24.33 -12.78 -5.55
C SER A 82 25.29 -11.59 -5.58
N VAL A 83 25.10 -10.64 -4.66
CA VAL A 83 25.82 -9.36 -4.56
C VAL A 83 26.58 -9.31 -3.23
N LEU A 84 27.82 -8.81 -3.25
CA LEU A 84 28.60 -8.57 -2.04
C LEU A 84 27.97 -7.41 -1.24
N ASP A 85 27.72 -7.63 0.05
CA ASP A 85 27.12 -6.64 0.94
C ASP A 85 28.07 -6.35 2.10
N PRO A 86 29.03 -5.41 1.93
CA PRO A 86 29.94 -5.01 3.00
C PRO A 86 29.22 -4.21 4.09
N TYR A 87 28.04 -3.66 3.81
CA TYR A 87 27.30 -2.78 4.70
C TYR A 87 26.66 -3.55 5.85
N CYS A 88 26.16 -4.77 5.59
CA CYS A 88 25.68 -5.65 6.66
C CYS A 88 26.81 -6.38 7.43
N ALA A 89 28.08 -6.18 7.04
CA ALA A 89 29.21 -6.90 7.63
C ALA A 89 29.84 -6.16 8.83
N ARG A 90 29.42 -4.93 9.15
CA ARG A 90 29.88 -4.20 10.34
C ARG A 90 29.24 -4.72 11.62
N ASP A 91 29.99 -4.59 12.71
CA ASP A 91 29.64 -4.90 14.11
C ASP A 91 29.47 -6.37 14.51
N GLY A 92 30.14 -7.34 13.87
CA GLY A 92 30.27 -8.71 14.42
C GLY A 92 28.94 -9.46 14.65
N GLN A 93 27.80 -8.90 14.29
CA GLN A 93 26.50 -9.33 14.79
C GLN A 93 25.58 -9.73 13.66
N ARG A 94 25.63 -11.04 13.39
CA ARG A 94 24.51 -11.98 13.65
C ARG A 94 25.08 -13.39 13.61
N ALA A 95 26.26 -13.59 14.17
CA ALA A 95 26.73 -14.94 14.45
C ALA A 95 25.70 -15.61 15.36
N TRP A 96 25.28 -16.80 15.01
CA TRP A 96 24.37 -17.58 15.82
C TRP A 96 24.91 -18.99 15.95
N GLN A 97 24.66 -19.58 17.10
CA GLN A 97 24.93 -20.97 17.37
C GLN A 97 23.62 -21.64 17.80
N GLN A 98 23.34 -22.82 17.25
CA GLN A 98 22.20 -23.64 17.65
C GLN A 98 22.65 -25.08 17.81
N ALA A 99 22.42 -25.66 18.99
CA ALA A 99 22.57 -27.10 19.20
C ALA A 99 21.22 -27.79 18.94
N ILE A 100 21.24 -28.91 18.22
CA ILE A 100 20.05 -29.71 17.93
C ILE A 100 20.40 -31.18 18.20
N SER A 101 19.64 -31.84 19.07
CA SER A 101 19.85 -33.24 19.44
C SER A 101 19.54 -34.18 18.28
N TRP A 102 20.18 -35.37 18.27
CA TRP A 102 19.89 -36.42 17.30
C TRP A 102 18.43 -36.86 17.31
N THR A 103 17.78 -36.87 18.48
CA THR A 103 16.35 -37.15 18.63
C THR A 103 15.51 -36.16 17.82
N ASN A 104 15.78 -34.86 17.95
CA ASN A 104 15.03 -33.83 17.22
C ASN A 104 15.33 -33.86 15.72
N ILE A 105 16.60 -34.05 15.33
CA ILE A 105 16.98 -34.17 13.91
C ILE A 105 16.27 -35.38 13.28
N THR A 106 16.35 -36.55 13.91
CA THR A 106 15.72 -37.79 13.41
C THR A 106 14.22 -37.63 13.28
N ARG A 107 13.57 -37.05 14.29
CA ARG A 107 12.12 -36.79 14.28
C ARG A 107 11.72 -35.90 13.10
N VAL A 108 12.37 -34.75 12.95
CA VAL A 108 12.06 -33.79 11.87
C VAL A 108 12.33 -34.40 10.50
N MET A 109 13.43 -35.14 10.36
CA MET A 109 13.81 -35.76 9.11
C MET A 109 12.80 -36.83 8.66
N ASN A 110 12.34 -37.70 9.57
CA ASN A 110 11.36 -38.74 9.26
C ASN A 110 9.96 -38.19 8.97
N GLU A 111 9.53 -37.15 9.68
CA GLU A 111 8.16 -36.65 9.56
C GLU A 111 7.99 -35.64 8.42
N ASP A 112 9.02 -34.83 8.11
CA ASP A 112 8.84 -33.59 7.34
C ASP A 112 9.77 -33.42 6.12
N VAL A 113 10.86 -34.18 6.03
CA VAL A 113 11.87 -33.99 4.98
C VAL A 113 12.02 -35.22 4.10
N VAL A 114 12.22 -36.40 4.70
CA VAL A 114 12.41 -37.66 3.99
C VAL A 114 11.60 -38.77 4.68
N PRO A 115 10.34 -39.00 4.25
CA PRO A 115 9.45 -39.99 4.85
C PRO A 115 9.94 -41.46 4.73
N ILE A 116 10.94 -41.71 3.89
CA ILE A 116 11.44 -43.07 3.56
C ILE A 116 12.73 -43.40 4.33
N LEU A 117 13.21 -42.54 5.23
CA LEU A 117 14.41 -42.85 6.01
C LEU A 117 14.19 -44.09 6.89
N GLN A 118 14.96 -45.15 6.61
CA GLN A 118 14.97 -46.38 7.41
C GLN A 118 16.13 -46.33 8.41
N GLY A 119 15.80 -46.17 9.70
CA GLY A 119 16.75 -46.26 10.81
C GLY A 119 17.24 -44.91 11.37
N PRO A 120 18.08 -44.95 12.41
CA PRO A 120 18.59 -43.75 13.08
C PRO A 120 19.54 -42.97 12.16
N ILE A 121 19.53 -41.64 12.30
CA ILE A 121 20.50 -40.77 11.64
C ILE A 121 21.80 -40.81 12.44
N HIS A 122 22.88 -41.22 11.79
CA HIS A 122 24.23 -41.27 12.36
C HIS A 122 24.99 -39.98 12.12
N ASP A 123 24.77 -39.35 10.96
CA ASP A 123 25.45 -38.11 10.62
C ASP A 123 24.70 -37.21 9.62
N LEU A 124 25.09 -35.95 9.58
CA LEU A 124 24.61 -34.94 8.64
C LEU A 124 25.73 -33.97 8.28
N PHE A 125 26.11 -33.96 7.01
CA PHE A 125 27.20 -33.11 6.51
C PHE A 125 26.73 -32.11 5.48
N VAL A 126 27.43 -30.98 5.40
CA VAL A 126 27.33 -30.07 4.26
C VAL A 126 27.99 -30.73 3.06
N GLU A 127 27.23 -31.01 2.02
CA GLU A 127 27.76 -31.58 0.77
C GLU A 127 28.05 -30.50 -0.27
N GLN A 128 27.13 -29.55 -0.44
CA GLN A 128 27.28 -28.47 -1.42
C GLN A 128 26.87 -27.12 -0.85
N LYS A 129 27.61 -26.09 -1.25
CA LYS A 129 27.29 -24.69 -0.99
C LYS A 129 27.04 -23.97 -2.31
N ASP A 130 26.21 -22.94 -2.26
CA ASP A 130 26.07 -22.00 -3.37
C ASP A 130 27.19 -20.96 -3.36
N ASP A 131 27.19 -20.09 -4.38
CA ASP A 131 28.19 -19.04 -4.54
C ASP A 131 28.15 -17.99 -3.42
N SER A 132 27.08 -17.93 -2.62
CA SER A 132 26.98 -17.07 -1.43
C SER A 132 27.55 -17.74 -0.17
N GLY A 133 27.99 -18.99 -0.28
CA GLY A 133 28.50 -19.81 0.82
C GLY A 133 27.41 -20.47 1.66
N ARG A 134 26.14 -20.35 1.24
CA ARG A 134 25.00 -20.99 1.91
C ARG A 134 24.93 -22.45 1.55
N VAL A 135 24.58 -23.28 2.53
CA VAL A 135 24.38 -24.71 2.33
C VAL A 135 23.16 -24.90 1.41
N ARG A 136 23.38 -25.60 0.31
CA ARG A 136 22.35 -25.97 -0.67
C ARG A 136 21.93 -27.42 -0.48
N THR A 137 22.91 -28.29 -0.33
CA THR A 137 22.69 -29.73 -0.22
C THR A 137 23.36 -30.26 1.04
N LEU A 138 22.57 -30.99 1.84
CA LEU A 138 23.06 -31.76 2.96
C LEU A 138 23.10 -33.24 2.57
N ARG A 139 24.08 -33.97 3.10
CA ARG A 139 24.15 -35.43 3.02
C ARG A 139 23.81 -36.01 4.38
N VAL A 140 22.74 -36.77 4.42
CA VAL A 140 22.26 -37.51 5.60
C VAL A 140 22.87 -38.91 5.54
N VAL A 141 23.39 -39.40 6.66
CA VAL A 141 23.93 -40.74 6.80
C VAL A 141 23.07 -41.53 7.78
N THR A 142 22.43 -42.57 7.29
CA THR A 142 21.77 -43.64 8.06
C THR A 142 22.51 -44.96 7.75
N SER A 143 21.79 -46.07 7.55
CA SER A 143 22.31 -47.27 6.89
C SER A 143 22.71 -47.03 5.43
N THR A 144 22.15 -45.99 4.80
CA THR A 144 22.52 -45.50 3.46
C THR A 144 22.79 -44.00 3.51
N SER A 145 23.41 -43.46 2.45
CA SER A 145 23.61 -42.01 2.34
C SER A 145 22.61 -41.40 1.37
N GLN A 146 21.96 -40.30 1.76
CA GLN A 146 20.97 -39.61 0.94
C GLN A 146 21.23 -38.10 0.91
N ARG A 147 20.90 -37.48 -0.23
CA ARG A 147 20.99 -36.03 -0.42
C ARG A 147 19.65 -35.39 -0.10
N ILE A 148 19.69 -34.28 0.63
CA ILE A 148 18.51 -33.48 0.92
C ILE A 148 18.76 -32.01 0.61
N ASP A 149 17.67 -31.32 0.27
CA ASP A 149 17.67 -29.87 0.14
C ASP A 149 17.78 -29.21 1.52
N ALA A 150 18.72 -28.27 1.66
CA ALA A 150 18.99 -27.62 2.92
C ALA A 150 17.87 -26.62 3.34
N ASN A 151 17.12 -26.06 2.38
CA ASN A 151 15.96 -25.23 2.70
C ASN A 151 14.81 -26.08 3.25
N ALA A 152 14.55 -27.24 2.65
CA ALA A 152 13.57 -28.21 3.16
C ALA A 152 13.91 -28.61 4.60
N PHE A 153 15.18 -28.94 4.87
CA PHE A 153 15.67 -29.20 6.24
C PHE A 153 15.44 -28.02 7.18
N ARG A 154 15.87 -26.81 6.80
CA ARG A 154 15.69 -25.60 7.64
C ARG A 154 14.22 -25.31 7.93
N TYR A 155 13.35 -25.41 6.94
CA TYR A 155 11.91 -25.15 7.12
C TYR A 155 11.26 -26.19 8.03
N ALA A 156 11.61 -27.46 7.87
CA ALA A 156 11.13 -28.53 8.73
C ALA A 156 11.57 -28.33 10.19
N ILE A 157 12.87 -28.03 10.41
CA ILE A 157 13.41 -27.72 11.74
C ILE A 157 12.67 -26.53 12.36
N ASN A 158 12.52 -25.43 11.63
CA ASN A 158 11.89 -24.22 12.16
C ASN A 158 10.38 -24.40 12.42
N ARG A 159 9.70 -25.23 11.62
CA ARG A 159 8.28 -25.55 11.83
C ARG A 159 8.05 -26.33 13.11
N ARG A 160 8.96 -27.25 13.45
CA ARG A 160 8.81 -28.17 14.59
C ARG A 160 9.43 -27.67 15.89
N LEU A 161 10.61 -27.06 15.80
CA LEU A 161 11.40 -26.67 16.97
C LEU A 161 11.27 -25.17 17.30
N GLY A 162 10.50 -24.43 16.50
CA GLY A 162 10.27 -23.00 16.69
C GLY A 162 10.90 -22.15 15.59
N TRP A 163 10.20 -21.06 15.26
CA TRP A 163 10.66 -20.10 14.27
C TRP A 163 12.02 -19.52 14.69
N ASN A 164 12.96 -19.45 13.74
CA ASN A 164 14.34 -18.97 13.91
C ASN A 164 15.32 -19.90 14.66
N THR A 165 15.00 -21.18 14.87
CA THR A 165 15.96 -22.18 15.36
C THR A 165 17.19 -22.26 14.45
N LEU A 166 16.98 -22.44 13.15
CA LEU A 166 17.98 -22.24 12.11
C LEU A 166 17.66 -20.93 11.36
N LYS A 167 18.43 -19.88 11.68
CA LYS A 167 18.17 -18.51 11.21
C LYS A 167 18.42 -18.32 9.71
N SER A 168 19.34 -19.09 9.13
CA SER A 168 19.67 -19.03 7.70
C SER A 168 20.37 -20.32 7.25
N ASN A 169 20.59 -20.51 5.94
CA ASN A 169 21.44 -21.61 5.43
C ASN A 169 22.94 -21.29 5.42
N LEU A 170 23.37 -20.13 5.93
CA LEU A 170 24.78 -19.75 6.00
C LEU A 170 25.38 -20.26 7.32
N TYR A 171 25.75 -21.54 7.37
CA TYR A 171 26.33 -22.17 8.56
C TYR A 171 27.40 -23.22 8.25
N LYS A 172 28.10 -23.62 9.31
CA LYS A 172 28.91 -24.82 9.42
C LYS A 172 28.29 -25.74 10.48
N ILE A 173 28.45 -27.04 10.28
CA ILE A 173 28.00 -28.08 11.21
C ILE A 173 29.22 -28.60 11.98
N TYR A 174 29.05 -28.79 13.28
CA TYR A 174 30.02 -29.42 14.17
C TYR A 174 29.31 -30.49 14.99
N HIS A 175 30.01 -31.53 15.39
CA HIS A 175 29.48 -32.54 16.32
C HIS A 175 29.51 -31.99 17.75
N GLY A 176 28.43 -32.20 18.48
CA GLY A 176 28.32 -31.91 19.90
C GLY A 176 27.88 -33.15 20.67
N GLU A 177 27.78 -33.01 21.99
CA GLU A 177 27.28 -34.09 22.83
C GLU A 177 25.79 -34.36 22.51
N GLY A 178 25.48 -35.57 22.02
CA GLY A 178 24.12 -36.00 21.71
C GLY A 178 23.47 -35.35 20.48
N GLY A 179 24.22 -34.66 19.61
CA GLY A 179 23.66 -34.02 18.41
C GLY A 179 24.65 -33.20 17.59
N LEU A 180 24.13 -32.19 16.90
CA LEU A 180 24.88 -31.29 16.04
C LEU A 180 24.79 -29.84 16.51
N ILE A 181 25.89 -29.12 16.36
CA ILE A 181 26.01 -27.68 16.62
C ILE A 181 26.14 -26.97 15.28
N PHE A 182 25.17 -26.12 14.97
CA PHE A 182 25.15 -25.25 13.80
C PHE A 182 25.71 -23.90 14.21
N ARG A 183 26.82 -23.46 13.58
CA ARG A 183 27.33 -22.09 13.73
C ARG A 183 27.19 -21.35 12.42
N GLY A 184 26.41 -20.29 12.41
CA GLY A 184 26.07 -19.57 11.20
C GLY A 184 25.98 -18.06 11.36
N ARG A 185 25.60 -17.41 10.26
CA ARG A 185 25.41 -15.96 10.18
C ARG A 185 24.14 -15.62 9.39
N GLY A 186 23.71 -14.37 9.47
CA GLY A 186 22.54 -13.87 8.75
C GLY A 186 21.20 -14.38 9.28
N LEU A 187 20.12 -13.83 8.72
CA LEU A 187 18.75 -14.10 9.11
C LEU A 187 17.83 -13.95 7.89
N GLY A 188 17.18 -15.04 7.50
CA GLY A 188 16.33 -15.11 6.30
C GLY A 188 16.98 -15.89 5.14
N HIS A 189 16.30 -15.85 3.98
CA HIS A 189 16.73 -16.55 2.78
C HIS A 189 17.93 -15.87 2.09
N GLY A 190 18.10 -14.57 2.28
CA GLY A 190 19.25 -13.80 1.79
C GLY A 190 19.15 -13.36 0.33
N VAL A 191 18.04 -13.61 -0.36
CA VAL A 191 17.80 -13.21 -1.75
C VAL A 191 17.27 -11.77 -1.81
N GLY A 192 17.78 -10.97 -2.74
CA GLY A 192 17.37 -9.58 -2.94
C GLY A 192 17.91 -8.64 -1.85
N LEU A 193 17.07 -7.74 -1.34
CA LEU A 193 17.50 -6.67 -0.44
C LEU A 193 17.83 -7.17 0.98
N CYS A 194 19.00 -6.77 1.48
CA CYS A 194 19.39 -6.98 2.88
C CYS A 194 18.93 -5.78 3.73
N GLN A 195 17.99 -5.97 4.65
CA GLN A 195 17.45 -4.86 5.45
C GLN A 195 18.52 -4.21 6.33
N ALA A 196 19.36 -5.00 7.00
CA ALA A 196 20.47 -4.49 7.80
C ALA A 196 21.50 -3.73 6.96
N GLY A 197 21.79 -4.21 5.74
CA GLY A 197 22.71 -3.52 4.84
C GLY A 197 22.11 -2.22 4.30
N ALA A 198 20.83 -2.23 3.90
CA ALA A 198 20.10 -1.04 3.45
C ALA A 198 20.00 0.04 4.55
N ASP A 199 19.74 -0.36 5.80
CA ASP A 199 19.73 0.53 6.96
C ASP A 199 21.10 1.20 7.15
N HIS A 200 22.19 0.42 7.14
CA HIS A 200 23.54 0.98 7.25
C HIS A 200 23.89 1.91 6.07
N MET A 201 23.52 1.54 4.84
CA MET A 201 23.70 2.40 3.66
C MET A 201 22.98 3.74 3.84
N GLY A 202 21.74 3.73 4.36
CA GLY A 202 20.98 4.95 4.67
C GLY A 202 21.64 5.79 5.77
N GLN A 203 22.17 5.15 6.82
CA GLN A 203 22.87 5.85 7.93
C GLN A 203 24.13 6.59 7.47
N ILE A 204 24.84 6.06 6.46
CA ILE A 204 26.00 6.73 5.86
C ILE A 204 25.65 7.66 4.69
N GLY A 205 24.36 7.96 4.49
CA GLY A 205 23.87 8.95 3.53
C GLY A 205 23.68 8.44 2.09
N ILE A 206 23.71 7.14 1.85
CA ILE A 206 23.42 6.59 0.52
C ILE A 206 21.91 6.62 0.28
N GLY A 207 21.48 7.28 -0.81
CA GLY A 207 20.08 7.39 -1.20
C GLY A 207 19.43 6.05 -1.56
N PHE A 208 18.10 5.97 -1.43
CA PHE A 208 17.36 4.72 -1.62
C PHE A 208 17.46 4.17 -3.04
N GLU A 209 17.62 5.03 -4.04
CA GLU A 209 17.81 4.64 -5.44
C GLU A 209 19.11 3.85 -5.61
N ALA A 210 20.20 4.30 -5.00
CA ALA A 210 21.48 3.61 -5.00
C ALA A 210 21.44 2.31 -4.16
N ILE A 211 20.70 2.30 -3.05
CA ILE A 211 20.44 1.09 -2.26
C ILE A 211 19.72 0.04 -3.12
N LEU A 212 18.65 0.42 -3.81
CA LEU A 212 17.88 -0.48 -4.66
C LEU A 212 18.72 -0.98 -5.85
N ALA A 213 19.49 -0.10 -6.50
CA ALA A 213 20.38 -0.47 -7.60
C ALA A 213 21.49 -1.45 -7.17
N HIS A 214 21.95 -1.36 -5.92
CA HIS A 214 22.92 -2.30 -5.35
C HIS A 214 22.30 -3.71 -5.18
N TYR A 215 21.11 -3.81 -4.60
CA TYR A 215 20.48 -5.11 -4.30
C TYR A 215 19.72 -5.74 -5.47
N PHE A 216 19.30 -4.93 -6.45
CA PHE A 216 18.56 -5.36 -7.63
C PHE A 216 19.26 -4.85 -8.91
N PRO A 217 20.45 -5.37 -9.23
CA PRO A 217 21.23 -4.89 -10.36
C PRO A 217 20.49 -5.07 -11.69
N GLY A 218 20.62 -4.10 -12.58
CA GLY A 218 19.97 -4.10 -13.90
C GLY A 218 18.48 -3.75 -13.88
N THR A 219 17.95 -3.31 -12.73
CA THR A 219 16.57 -2.79 -12.61
C THR A 219 16.51 -1.29 -12.76
N SER A 220 15.39 -0.79 -13.25
CA SER A 220 15.05 0.63 -13.32
C SER A 220 14.00 0.97 -12.27
N LEU A 221 14.21 2.08 -11.58
CA LEU A 221 13.19 2.69 -10.73
C LEU A 221 12.30 3.58 -11.62
N GLU A 222 11.03 3.23 -11.72
CA GLU A 222 10.07 3.87 -12.62
C GLU A 222 8.77 4.18 -11.89
N SER A 223 7.96 5.08 -12.46
CA SER A 223 6.56 5.18 -12.04
C SER A 223 5.80 3.91 -12.45
N ALA A 224 4.91 3.45 -11.56
CA ALA A 224 3.97 2.36 -11.81
C ALA A 224 3.13 2.62 -13.06
N ASP A 225 2.82 3.90 -13.34
CA ASP A 225 1.94 4.34 -14.42
C ASP A 225 2.67 4.51 -15.77
N GLY A 226 3.86 3.89 -15.93
CA GLY A 226 4.52 3.76 -17.24
C GLY A 226 5.28 4.99 -17.72
N GLY A 227 5.46 6.00 -16.87
CA GLY A 227 6.23 7.20 -17.22
C GLY A 227 5.48 8.20 -18.09
N GLU A 228 4.16 8.07 -18.27
CA GLU A 228 3.37 9.16 -18.83
C GLU A 228 3.54 10.39 -17.93
N ARG A 229 4.07 11.47 -18.50
CA ARG A 229 4.14 12.75 -17.80
C ARG A 229 2.76 13.36 -17.81
N ARG A 230 2.33 13.84 -16.64
CA ARG A 230 1.15 14.69 -16.54
C ARG A 230 1.36 15.93 -17.42
N ARG A 231 0.36 16.21 -18.24
CA ARG A 231 0.25 17.47 -18.97
C ARG A 231 -0.47 18.48 -18.10
N VAL A 232 -0.27 19.75 -18.45
CA VAL A 232 -0.94 20.88 -17.82
C VAL A 232 -1.69 21.64 -18.89
N LEU A 233 -2.97 21.90 -18.64
CA LEU A 233 -3.80 22.78 -19.45
C LEU A 233 -4.39 23.82 -18.51
N SER A 234 -4.35 25.09 -18.89
CA SER A 234 -4.80 26.20 -18.04
C SER A 234 -5.89 27.00 -18.73
N SER A 235 -6.81 27.51 -17.92
CA SER A 235 -7.77 28.54 -18.28
C SER A 235 -7.50 29.80 -17.43
N ALA A 236 -8.44 30.75 -17.42
CA ALA A 236 -8.30 31.98 -16.64
C ALA A 236 -8.17 31.70 -15.13
N HIS A 237 -8.93 30.73 -14.61
CA HIS A 237 -9.03 30.47 -13.19
C HIS A 237 -8.64 29.04 -12.78
N PHE A 238 -8.39 28.14 -13.72
CA PHE A 238 -8.07 26.76 -13.43
C PHE A 238 -6.76 26.34 -14.08
N GLU A 239 -6.01 25.50 -13.37
CA GLU A 239 -4.85 24.79 -13.89
C GLU A 239 -5.09 23.30 -13.71
N PHE A 240 -5.25 22.57 -14.81
CA PHE A 240 -5.60 21.16 -14.82
C PHE A 240 -4.36 20.30 -15.11
N HIS A 241 -4.04 19.40 -14.18
CA HIS A 241 -2.95 18.42 -14.27
C HIS A 241 -3.53 17.04 -14.60
N PHE A 242 -3.12 16.42 -15.71
CA PHE A 242 -3.81 15.22 -16.22
C PHE A 242 -2.90 14.25 -17.01
N PRO A 243 -3.22 12.94 -17.05
CA PRO A 243 -2.64 11.97 -17.99
C PRO A 243 -2.91 12.39 -19.44
N ALA A 244 -1.94 12.27 -20.34
CA ALA A 244 -2.09 12.75 -21.73
C ALA A 244 -3.31 12.14 -22.46
N ALA A 245 -3.68 10.90 -22.14
CA ALA A 245 -4.84 10.22 -22.69
C ALA A 245 -6.20 10.88 -22.36
N GLU A 246 -6.26 11.73 -21.32
CA GLU A 246 -7.51 12.37 -20.88
C GLU A 246 -7.73 13.79 -21.46
N GLU A 247 -6.86 14.27 -22.35
CA GLU A 247 -6.91 15.63 -22.90
C GLU A 247 -8.31 16.07 -23.39
N PRO A 248 -9.05 15.27 -24.19
CA PRO A 248 -10.37 15.69 -24.68
C PRO A 248 -11.42 15.83 -23.56
N LEU A 249 -11.27 15.09 -22.46
CA LEU A 249 -12.14 15.22 -21.30
C LEU A 249 -11.78 16.45 -20.48
N VAL A 250 -10.50 16.78 -20.39
CA VAL A 250 -9.99 17.95 -19.66
C VAL A 250 -10.42 19.25 -20.31
N GLU A 251 -10.34 19.37 -21.64
CA GLU A 251 -10.81 20.55 -22.37
C GLU A 251 -12.29 20.85 -22.03
N ARG A 252 -13.17 19.84 -22.16
CA ARG A 252 -14.59 19.96 -21.81
C ARG A 252 -14.82 20.24 -20.32
N SER A 253 -13.98 19.70 -19.45
CA SER A 253 -14.08 19.90 -18.01
C SER A 253 -13.67 21.32 -17.60
N LEU A 254 -12.63 21.89 -18.24
CA LEU A 254 -12.19 23.26 -18.02
C LEU A 254 -13.25 24.26 -18.47
N GLU A 255 -13.81 24.10 -19.67
CA GLU A 255 -14.92 24.94 -20.15
C GLU A 255 -16.11 24.90 -19.18
N TYR A 256 -16.45 23.71 -18.69
CA TYR A 256 -17.53 23.54 -17.73
C TYR A 256 -17.23 24.23 -16.38
N LEU A 257 -16.03 24.03 -15.83
CA LEU A 257 -15.59 24.66 -14.58
C LEU A 257 -15.57 26.19 -14.67
N GLU A 258 -15.12 26.76 -15.79
CA GLU A 258 -15.17 28.20 -16.02
C GLU A 258 -16.61 28.72 -16.07
N SER A 259 -17.50 28.04 -16.80
CA SER A 259 -18.92 28.38 -16.83
C SER A 259 -19.55 28.33 -15.43
N GLU A 260 -19.31 27.28 -14.66
CA GLU A 260 -19.85 27.16 -13.29
C GLU A 260 -19.24 28.20 -12.35
N ARG A 261 -17.95 28.51 -12.50
CA ARG A 261 -17.31 29.58 -11.75
C ARG A 261 -17.92 30.94 -12.07
N THR A 262 -18.20 31.26 -13.33
CA THR A 262 -18.88 32.51 -13.70
C THR A 262 -20.24 32.61 -13.03
N LYS A 263 -21.02 31.53 -13.02
CA LYS A 263 -22.32 31.47 -12.32
C LYS A 263 -22.18 31.65 -10.81
N LEU A 264 -21.14 31.09 -10.20
CA LEU A 264 -20.88 31.28 -8.76
C LEU A 264 -20.37 32.68 -8.43
N GLY A 265 -19.62 33.31 -9.35
CA GLY A 265 -19.07 34.65 -9.20
C GLY A 265 -20.12 35.76 -9.15
N THR A 266 -21.32 35.54 -9.70
CA THR A 266 -22.44 36.48 -9.52
C THR A 266 -22.98 36.50 -8.09
N ARG A 267 -22.70 35.44 -7.31
CA ARG A 267 -23.20 35.25 -5.95
C ARG A 267 -22.12 35.52 -4.90
N SER A 268 -20.89 35.05 -5.10
CA SER A 268 -19.81 35.20 -4.14
C SER A 268 -18.49 35.64 -4.79
N ARG A 269 -17.84 36.62 -4.16
CA ARG A 269 -16.49 37.09 -4.54
C ARG A 269 -15.37 36.29 -3.88
N LEU A 270 -15.68 35.31 -3.02
CA LEU A 270 -14.69 34.52 -2.26
C LEU A 270 -14.09 33.34 -3.03
N LEU A 271 -14.32 33.27 -4.34
CA LEU A 271 -13.74 32.25 -5.21
C LEU A 271 -12.20 32.38 -5.26
N PRO A 272 -11.44 31.29 -5.04
CA PRO A 272 -9.99 31.34 -5.17
C PRO A 272 -9.58 31.88 -6.55
N PRO A 273 -8.58 32.75 -6.66
CA PRO A 273 -8.22 33.39 -7.94
C PRO A 273 -7.72 32.36 -8.98
N ARG A 274 -7.07 31.30 -8.50
CA ARG A 274 -6.58 30.18 -9.31
C ARG A 274 -6.76 28.88 -8.53
N VAL A 275 -7.32 27.85 -9.16
CA VAL A 275 -7.56 26.53 -8.57
C VAL A 275 -6.76 25.49 -9.35
N SER A 276 -5.96 24.70 -8.64
CA SER A 276 -5.30 23.53 -9.22
C SER A 276 -6.28 22.36 -9.21
N VAL A 277 -6.54 21.78 -10.37
CA VAL A 277 -7.35 20.57 -10.53
C VAL A 277 -6.44 19.44 -11.01
N ARG A 278 -6.52 18.27 -10.39
CA ARG A 278 -5.72 17.11 -10.76
C ARG A 278 -6.62 15.93 -11.02
N THR A 279 -6.42 15.25 -12.14
CA THR A 279 -6.92 13.90 -12.34
C THR A 279 -5.76 12.89 -12.31
N HIS A 280 -6.07 11.66 -11.95
CA HIS A 280 -5.11 10.59 -11.66
C HIS A 280 -5.16 9.52 -12.76
N PHE A 281 -4.04 8.84 -13.00
CA PHE A 281 -3.92 7.77 -14.02
C PHE A 281 -4.83 6.58 -13.73
N SER A 282 -5.14 6.36 -12.45
CA SER A 282 -6.04 5.28 -12.02
C SER A 282 -6.74 5.62 -10.71
N THR A 283 -7.85 4.93 -10.43
CA THR A 283 -8.49 4.96 -9.10
C THR A 283 -7.50 4.59 -7.99
N GLY A 284 -6.57 3.67 -8.26
CA GLY A 284 -5.54 3.29 -7.30
C GLY A 284 -4.57 4.43 -6.96
N GLU A 285 -4.20 5.25 -7.94
CA GLU A 285 -3.36 6.43 -7.72
C GLU A 285 -4.12 7.51 -6.94
N PHE A 286 -5.38 7.77 -7.30
CA PHE A 286 -6.25 8.70 -6.56
C PHE A 286 -6.35 8.33 -5.07
N ILE A 287 -6.59 7.05 -4.75
CA ILE A 287 -6.65 6.56 -3.36
C ILE A 287 -5.32 6.83 -2.63
N ARG A 288 -4.18 6.57 -3.29
CA ARG A 288 -2.85 6.79 -2.69
C ARG A 288 -2.56 8.27 -2.46
N ALA A 289 -2.95 9.13 -3.41
CA ALA A 289 -2.66 10.56 -3.35
C ALA A 289 -3.53 11.30 -2.33
N THR A 290 -4.79 10.89 -2.16
CA THR A 290 -5.78 11.61 -1.34
C THR A 290 -6.10 10.92 -0.03
N GLY A 291 -5.77 9.63 0.12
CA GLY A 291 -6.25 8.79 1.22
C GLY A 291 -7.74 8.44 1.15
N GLN A 292 -8.45 8.90 0.12
CA GLN A 292 -9.89 8.67 -0.02
C GLN A 292 -10.18 7.25 -0.52
N PRO A 293 -11.28 6.62 -0.08
CA PRO A 293 -11.71 5.33 -0.63
C PRO A 293 -12.04 5.40 -2.14
N GLY A 294 -11.85 4.29 -2.86
CA GLY A 294 -12.07 4.22 -4.32
C GLY A 294 -13.51 4.42 -4.80
N TRP A 295 -14.48 4.52 -3.89
CA TRP A 295 -15.87 4.87 -4.19
C TRP A 295 -16.15 6.38 -4.11
N VAL A 296 -15.20 7.18 -3.59
CA VAL A 296 -15.24 8.66 -3.59
C VAL A 296 -14.80 9.19 -4.95
N SER A 297 -15.58 10.07 -5.58
CA SER A 297 -15.32 10.54 -6.95
C SER A 297 -14.27 11.66 -7.04
N GLY A 298 -14.18 12.49 -6.00
CA GLY A 298 -13.30 13.64 -5.91
C GLY A 298 -12.99 14.01 -4.46
N SER A 299 -11.98 14.82 -4.27
CA SER A 299 -11.59 15.36 -2.97
C SER A 299 -11.03 16.76 -3.15
N ASN A 300 -11.16 17.59 -2.13
CA ASN A 300 -10.57 18.92 -2.13
C ASN A 300 -9.98 19.24 -0.75
N ASP A 301 -8.97 20.10 -0.74
CA ASP A 301 -8.34 20.64 0.47
C ASP A 301 -8.70 22.12 0.71
N GLY A 302 -9.78 22.58 0.07
CA GLY A 302 -10.17 23.98 0.02
C GLY A 302 -9.33 24.84 -0.93
N ARG A 303 -8.25 24.36 -1.56
CA ARG A 303 -7.43 25.14 -2.52
C ARG A 303 -7.27 24.45 -3.86
N SER A 304 -7.31 23.13 -3.86
CA SER A 304 -7.13 22.25 -4.99
C SER A 304 -8.21 21.19 -5.01
N ILE A 305 -8.42 20.60 -6.18
CA ILE A 305 -9.38 19.53 -6.42
C ILE A 305 -8.60 18.35 -6.98
N ASP A 306 -8.71 17.19 -6.34
CA ASP A 306 -8.24 15.90 -6.83
C ASP A 306 -9.43 15.06 -7.29
N LEU A 307 -9.35 14.47 -8.48
CA LEU A 307 -10.41 13.70 -9.12
C LEU A 307 -9.93 12.31 -9.48
N GLN A 308 -10.81 11.32 -9.37
CA GLN A 308 -10.59 10.04 -10.07
C GLN A 308 -10.37 10.27 -11.58
N PRO A 309 -9.83 9.27 -12.32
CA PRO A 309 -9.67 9.39 -13.78
C PRO A 309 -10.95 9.91 -14.42
N LEU A 310 -10.87 10.96 -15.25
CA LEU A 310 -12.06 11.58 -15.84
C LEU A 310 -12.84 10.59 -16.69
N SER A 311 -12.14 9.65 -17.33
CA SER A 311 -12.73 8.52 -18.07
C SER A 311 -13.64 7.64 -17.19
N VAL A 312 -13.25 7.39 -15.93
CA VAL A 312 -14.07 6.66 -14.95
C VAL A 312 -15.30 7.46 -14.54
N LEU A 313 -15.16 8.78 -14.34
CA LEU A 313 -16.29 9.64 -13.98
C LEU A 313 -17.27 9.81 -15.14
N GLU A 314 -16.76 9.94 -16.37
CA GLU A 314 -17.54 10.06 -17.60
C GLU A 314 -18.34 8.78 -17.87
N SER A 315 -17.71 7.60 -17.79
CA SER A 315 -18.39 6.31 -18.00
C SER A 315 -19.53 6.05 -16.98
N ARG A 316 -19.44 6.65 -15.79
CA ARG A 316 -20.49 6.61 -14.76
C ARG A 316 -21.55 7.70 -14.94
N GLY A 317 -21.37 8.64 -15.87
CA GLY A 317 -22.27 9.77 -16.09
C GLY A 317 -22.26 10.80 -14.96
N ILE A 318 -21.19 10.85 -14.14
CA ILE A 318 -21.10 11.72 -12.94
C ILE A 318 -19.99 12.76 -13.03
N LEU A 319 -19.32 12.92 -14.18
CA LEU A 319 -18.21 13.86 -14.32
C LEU A 319 -18.63 15.30 -14.01
N ARG A 320 -19.65 15.81 -14.69
CA ARG A 320 -20.13 17.19 -14.49
C ARG A 320 -20.63 17.44 -13.07
N THR A 321 -21.40 16.51 -12.52
CA THR A 321 -21.91 16.63 -11.14
C THR A 321 -20.76 16.64 -10.13
N THR A 322 -19.74 15.79 -10.31
CA THR A 322 -18.55 15.76 -9.45
C THR A 322 -17.75 17.07 -9.55
N LEU A 323 -17.49 17.57 -10.77
CA LEU A 323 -16.77 18.84 -10.96
C LEU A 323 -17.47 20.01 -10.26
N ARG A 324 -18.80 20.09 -10.40
CA ARG A 324 -19.62 21.12 -9.75
C ARG A 324 -19.62 20.96 -8.24
N HIS A 325 -19.70 19.72 -7.75
CA HIS A 325 -19.66 19.39 -6.33
C HIS A 325 -18.36 19.88 -5.67
N GLU A 326 -17.20 19.50 -6.22
CA GLU A 326 -15.90 19.93 -5.68
C GLU A 326 -15.67 21.43 -5.79
N LEU A 327 -16.15 22.07 -6.88
CA LEU A 327 -16.06 23.53 -7.02
C LEU A 327 -16.90 24.27 -5.96
N LEU A 328 -18.09 23.75 -5.63
CA LEU A 328 -18.96 24.33 -4.60
C LEU A 328 -18.33 24.24 -3.21
N HIS A 329 -17.66 23.13 -2.88
CA HIS A 329 -16.90 23.00 -1.62
C HIS A 329 -15.88 24.14 -1.45
N LEU A 330 -15.20 24.55 -2.53
CA LEU A 330 -14.26 25.67 -2.46
C LEU A 330 -14.91 27.01 -2.06
N VAL A 331 -16.23 27.17 -2.25
CA VAL A 331 -16.93 28.42 -1.94
C VAL A 331 -17.72 28.31 -0.64
N ILE A 332 -18.58 27.29 -0.53
CA ILE A 332 -19.49 27.10 0.59
C ILE A 332 -18.72 26.94 1.89
N HIS A 333 -17.61 26.20 1.87
CA HIS A 333 -16.75 26.04 3.04
C HIS A 333 -16.24 27.37 3.60
N ARG A 334 -15.94 28.34 2.73
CA ARG A 334 -15.44 29.68 3.11
C ARG A 334 -16.54 30.62 3.58
N LEU A 335 -17.75 30.43 3.08
CA LEU A 335 -18.93 31.23 3.43
C LEU A 335 -19.59 30.76 4.73
N ARG A 336 -19.45 29.47 5.06
CA ARG A 336 -20.08 28.85 6.21
C ARG A 336 -19.69 29.53 7.52
N ALA A 337 -20.66 30.12 8.20
CA ALA A 337 -20.47 30.64 9.56
C ALA A 337 -20.04 29.50 10.50
N CYS A 338 -19.13 29.80 11.44
CA CYS A 338 -18.54 28.77 12.33
C CYS A 338 -19.58 27.95 13.12
N ALA A 339 -20.76 28.51 13.37
CA ALA A 339 -21.84 27.84 14.10
C ALA A 339 -22.68 26.88 13.24
N VAL A 340 -22.56 26.94 11.91
CA VAL A 340 -23.28 26.06 10.98
C VAL A 340 -22.54 24.72 10.84
N PRO A 341 -23.22 23.57 11.03
CA PRO A 341 -22.59 22.27 11.03
C PRO A 341 -22.23 21.79 9.63
N GLY A 342 -21.18 20.97 9.50
CA GLY A 342 -20.72 20.45 8.21
C GLY A 342 -21.72 19.58 7.45
N TRP A 343 -22.68 18.95 8.14
CA TRP A 343 -23.75 18.20 7.45
C TRP A 343 -24.64 19.14 6.61
N TYR A 344 -24.83 20.39 7.05
CA TYR A 344 -25.65 21.35 6.33
C TYR A 344 -24.96 21.82 5.04
N GLU A 345 -23.65 22.08 5.12
CA GLU A 345 -22.80 22.37 3.96
C GLU A 345 -22.87 21.25 2.93
N GLU A 346 -22.66 20.00 3.34
CA GLU A 346 -22.75 18.84 2.44
C GLU A 346 -24.15 18.70 1.81
N GLY A 347 -25.21 18.80 2.63
CA GLY A 347 -26.59 18.73 2.14
C GLY A 347 -26.92 19.83 1.13
N MET A 348 -26.39 21.03 1.33
CA MET A 348 -26.54 22.16 0.41
C MET A 348 -25.80 21.94 -0.89
N ILE A 349 -24.58 21.39 -0.86
CA ILE A 349 -23.83 21.05 -2.06
C ILE A 349 -24.56 19.97 -2.86
N LEU A 350 -25.06 18.93 -2.19
CA LEU A 350 -25.86 17.88 -2.83
C LEU A 350 -27.14 18.43 -3.47
N TYR A 351 -27.82 19.36 -2.78
CA TYR A 351 -29.03 20.02 -3.29
C TYR A 351 -28.72 20.83 -4.56
N LEU A 352 -27.71 21.70 -4.50
CA LEU A 352 -27.35 22.60 -5.60
C LEU A 352 -26.82 21.83 -6.82
N THR A 353 -26.12 20.71 -6.61
CA THR A 353 -25.62 19.85 -7.70
C THR A 353 -26.69 18.98 -8.32
N GLY A 354 -27.85 18.80 -7.68
CA GLY A 354 -28.90 17.88 -8.10
C GLY A 354 -28.48 16.41 -7.98
N GLN A 355 -27.48 16.11 -7.15
CA GLN A 355 -26.95 14.76 -6.99
C GLN A 355 -27.96 13.88 -6.26
N LYS A 356 -28.37 12.78 -6.91
CA LYS A 356 -29.26 11.80 -6.30
C LYS A 356 -28.46 10.93 -5.35
N VAL A 357 -28.68 11.11 -4.05
CA VAL A 357 -28.18 10.21 -3.01
C VAL A 357 -29.38 9.45 -2.46
N SER A 358 -29.42 8.14 -2.65
CA SER A 358 -30.45 7.28 -2.07
C SER A 358 -29.85 6.53 -0.87
N PRO A 359 -30.57 6.41 0.25
CA PRO A 359 -30.14 5.51 1.32
C PRO A 359 -30.05 4.08 0.78
N PRO A 360 -29.12 3.25 1.29
CA PRO A 360 -29.03 1.86 0.86
C PRO A 360 -30.38 1.14 1.10
N PRO A 361 -30.78 0.22 0.22
CA PRO A 361 -32.09 -0.46 0.30
C PRO A 361 -32.28 -1.31 1.57
N VAL A 362 -31.19 -1.54 2.32
CA VAL A 362 -31.20 -2.23 3.61
C VAL A 362 -30.51 -1.33 4.62
N ILE A 363 -31.26 -0.84 5.61
CA ILE A 363 -30.70 -0.29 6.84
C ILE A 363 -30.04 -1.47 7.56
N PRO A 364 -28.72 -1.46 7.80
CA PRO A 364 -28.07 -2.57 8.48
C PRO A 364 -28.72 -2.75 9.85
N THR A 365 -29.31 -3.93 10.09
CA THR A 365 -29.88 -4.28 11.39
C THR A 365 -28.76 -4.34 12.43
N GLU A 366 -29.10 -4.26 13.72
CA GLU A 366 -28.14 -4.31 14.85
C GLU A 366 -27.16 -5.51 14.78
N ALA A 367 -27.48 -6.56 14.00
CA ALA A 367 -26.63 -7.71 13.75
C ALA A 367 -25.56 -7.52 12.64
N SER A 368 -25.58 -6.41 11.89
CA SER A 368 -24.63 -6.12 10.81
C SER A 368 -24.04 -4.72 10.98
N THR A 369 -22.73 -4.61 11.16
CA THR A 369 -22.07 -3.30 11.24
C THR A 369 -22.11 -2.63 9.84
N PRO A 370 -22.73 -1.45 9.68
CA PRO A 370 -22.74 -0.76 8.39
C PRO A 370 -21.31 -0.51 7.88
N THR A 371 -21.06 -0.74 6.59
CA THR A 371 -19.79 -0.34 5.97
C THR A 371 -19.63 1.18 6.04
N ALA A 372 -18.38 1.67 6.04
CA ALA A 372 -18.12 3.12 6.07
C ALA A 372 -18.85 3.88 4.94
N ARG A 373 -18.95 3.26 3.75
CA ARG A 373 -19.71 3.78 2.62
C ARG A 373 -21.20 3.90 2.91
N ALA A 374 -21.83 2.84 3.44
CA ALA A 374 -23.26 2.85 3.74
C ALA A 374 -23.62 3.90 4.80
N LYS A 375 -22.76 4.07 5.82
CA LYS A 375 -22.92 5.15 6.82
C LYS A 375 -22.87 6.52 6.14
N MET A 376 -21.88 6.77 5.29
CA MET A 376 -21.73 8.04 4.61
C MET A 376 -22.91 8.34 3.67
N GLU A 377 -23.31 7.38 2.82
CA GLU A 377 -24.47 7.53 1.91
C GLU A 377 -25.75 7.84 2.69
N THR A 378 -25.95 7.24 3.86
CA THR A 378 -27.09 7.51 4.74
C THR A 378 -27.03 8.93 5.32
N SER A 379 -25.87 9.36 5.82
CA SER A 379 -25.67 10.72 6.32
C SER A 379 -25.89 11.78 5.22
N TYR A 380 -25.44 11.52 4.00
CA TYR A 380 -25.60 12.41 2.86
C TYR A 380 -27.06 12.50 2.40
N ALA A 381 -27.78 11.38 2.34
CA ALA A 381 -29.21 11.37 2.00
C ALA A 381 -30.02 12.19 3.02
N LEU A 382 -29.75 12.02 4.32
CA LEU A 382 -30.43 12.74 5.39
C LEU A 382 -30.12 14.25 5.36
N ALA A 383 -28.87 14.61 5.11
CA ALA A 383 -28.46 16.01 4.95
C ALA A 383 -29.18 16.68 3.76
N LEU A 384 -29.22 16.00 2.60
CA LEU A 384 -29.93 16.47 1.41
C LEU A 384 -31.43 16.65 1.67
N GLU A 385 -32.08 15.68 2.33
CA GLU A 385 -33.51 15.75 2.64
C GLU A 385 -33.86 16.98 3.51
N ARG A 386 -33.09 17.22 4.57
CA ARG A 386 -33.28 18.35 5.49
C ARG A 386 -33.12 19.70 4.79
N VAL A 387 -32.09 19.83 3.96
CA VAL A 387 -31.85 21.03 3.18
C VAL A 387 -32.95 21.24 2.14
N ALA A 388 -33.39 20.18 1.47
CA ALA A 388 -34.47 20.25 0.49
C ALA A 388 -35.81 20.66 1.13
N GLU A 389 -36.12 20.18 2.34
CA GLU A 389 -37.30 20.62 3.11
C GLU A 389 -37.21 22.11 3.46
N LEU A 390 -36.04 22.58 3.92
CA LEU A 390 -35.83 23.99 4.22
C LEU A 390 -36.03 24.87 2.98
N ALA A 391 -35.45 24.48 1.84
CA ALA A 391 -35.64 25.18 0.56
C ALA A 391 -37.11 25.18 0.11
N ARG A 392 -37.86 24.09 0.32
CA ARG A 392 -39.31 24.05 0.02
C ARG A 392 -40.11 25.02 0.88
N ARG A 393 -39.73 25.22 2.15
CA ARG A 393 -40.44 26.12 3.07
C ARG A 393 -40.10 27.60 2.89
N ARG A 394 -38.81 27.90 2.69
CA ARG A 394 -38.29 29.28 2.76
C ARG A 394 -37.65 29.78 1.45
N GLY A 395 -37.62 28.94 0.42
CA GLY A 395 -36.94 29.23 -0.84
C GLY A 395 -35.44 28.95 -0.79
N GLU A 396 -34.81 28.90 -1.97
CA GLU A 396 -33.37 28.59 -2.11
C GLU A 396 -32.47 29.67 -1.50
N GLU A 397 -32.85 30.95 -1.59
CA GLU A 397 -32.11 32.07 -0.98
C GLU A 397 -31.93 31.91 0.54
N ALA A 398 -32.92 31.30 1.21
CA ALA A 398 -32.82 31.04 2.64
C ALA A 398 -31.70 30.05 2.99
N LEU A 399 -31.31 29.16 2.06
CA LEU A 399 -30.19 28.24 2.30
C LEU A 399 -28.88 29.00 2.50
N TRP A 400 -28.67 30.01 1.66
CA TRP A 400 -27.48 30.86 1.70
C TRP A 400 -27.50 31.81 2.90
N GLN A 401 -28.68 32.36 3.23
CA GLN A 401 -28.84 33.16 4.45
C GLN A 401 -28.44 32.36 5.70
N VAL A 402 -28.94 31.13 5.82
CA VAL A 402 -28.63 30.24 6.95
C VAL A 402 -27.15 29.84 6.97
N LEU A 403 -26.56 29.62 5.80
CA LEU A 403 -25.13 29.28 5.68
C LEU A 403 -24.23 30.42 6.17
N GLU A 404 -24.49 31.66 5.73
CA GLU A 404 -23.59 32.80 5.93
C GLU A 404 -23.90 33.60 7.20
N HIS A 405 -25.19 33.81 7.49
CA HIS A 405 -25.67 34.70 8.54
C HIS A 405 -26.83 34.06 9.32
N PRO A 406 -26.61 32.91 9.99
CA PRO A 406 -27.67 32.21 10.69
C PRO A 406 -28.23 33.05 11.85
N THR A 407 -29.56 33.12 11.96
CA THR A 407 -30.23 33.65 13.14
C THR A 407 -30.19 32.65 14.30
N SER A 408 -30.55 33.08 15.51
CA SER A 408 -30.66 32.16 16.65
C SER A 408 -31.65 31.01 16.39
N GLU A 409 -32.77 31.31 15.71
CA GLU A 409 -33.76 30.30 15.32
C GLU A 409 -33.18 29.29 14.31
N ASP A 410 -32.39 29.76 13.34
CA ASP A 410 -31.71 28.89 12.38
C ASP A 410 -30.74 27.93 13.07
N LEU A 411 -29.97 28.43 14.05
CA LEU A 411 -29.02 27.62 14.81
C LEU A 411 -29.72 26.57 15.68
N ASP A 412 -30.86 26.92 16.28
CA ASP A 412 -31.64 25.98 17.07
C ASP A 412 -32.30 24.91 16.19
N TRP A 413 -32.78 25.29 15.00
CA TRP A 413 -33.24 24.33 14.00
C TRP A 413 -32.12 23.38 13.56
N LEU A 414 -30.94 23.90 13.22
CA LEU A 414 -29.77 23.10 12.80
C LEU A 414 -29.33 22.10 13.88
N LYS A 415 -29.40 22.47 15.16
CA LYS A 415 -29.12 21.57 16.29
C LYS A 415 -30.20 20.51 16.46
N ALA A 416 -31.47 20.89 16.33
CA ALA A 416 -32.60 19.97 16.48
C ALA A 416 -32.65 18.89 15.39
N GLN A 417 -32.05 19.18 14.22
CA GLN A 417 -31.89 18.17 13.18
C GLN A 417 -30.81 17.13 13.53
N ARG A 418 -29.88 17.34 14.45
CA ARG A 418 -28.66 16.54 14.51
C ARG A 418 -28.86 15.03 14.68
#